data_AF-A0AAV0FHT1-F1
#
_entry.id   AF-A0AAV0FHT1-F1
#
_cell.length_a   1.000
_cell.length_b   1.000
_cell.length_c   1.000
_cell.angle_alpha   90.00
_cell.angle_beta   90.00
_cell.angle_gamma   90.00
#
_symmetry.space_group_name_H-M   'P 1'
#
loop_
_entity.id
_entity.type
_entity.pdbx_description
1 polymer ?
#
loop_
_entity_poly.entity_id
_entity_poly.type
_entity_poly.pdbx_seq_one_letter_code
_entity_poly.pdbx_strand_id
1 'polypeptide(L)'
;MPIGVGDRRGGVYYFRSLERAQVHVVAGNDSGDLWHSRLGHPSVKVLRLVTCLNKTVLQSVQNKACDACLRGKQTRDIFSISNARAVEPFELIHCDVWGP
;
A
#
# COMPACT_ATOMS: atom_id res chain seq x y z
N MET A 1 -3.81 5.76 19.67
CA MET A 1 -3.21 7.03 19.20
C MET A 1 -4.36 8.02 18.97
N PRO A 2 -4.52 9.08 19.78
CA PRO A 2 -5.52 10.11 19.51
C PRO A 2 -5.11 10.94 18.28
N ILE A 3 -6.04 11.10 17.33
CA ILE A 3 -5.80 11.80 16.04
C ILE A 3 -5.92 13.33 16.22
N GLY A 4 -6.56 13.78 17.30
CA GLY A 4 -6.69 15.20 17.65
C GLY A 4 -7.51 15.41 18.91
N VAL A 5 -7.48 16.63 19.44
CA VAL A 5 -8.33 17.09 20.55
C VAL A 5 -9.23 18.21 20.03
N GLY A 6 -10.51 18.15 20.36
CA GLY A 6 -11.47 19.15 19.90
C GLY A 6 -12.53 19.48 20.94
N ASP A 7 -13.05 20.71 20.87
CA ASP A 7 -14.08 21.20 21.77
C ASP A 7 -15.46 21.06 21.11
N ARG A 8 -16.45 20.54 21.83
CA ARG A 8 -17.83 20.47 21.34
C ARG A 8 -18.54 21.80 21.57
N ARG A 9 -19.02 22.46 20.52
CA ARG A 9 -19.88 23.66 20.60
C ARG A 9 -21.06 23.51 19.65
N GLY A 10 -22.28 23.72 20.15
CA GLY A 10 -23.49 23.62 19.31
C GLY A 10 -23.71 22.25 18.65
N GLY A 11 -23.22 21.16 19.25
CA GLY A 11 -23.37 19.81 18.69
C GLY A 11 -22.31 19.41 17.65
N VAL A 12 -21.41 20.32 17.27
CA VAL A 12 -20.26 20.02 16.39
C VAL A 12 -18.95 20.13 17.14
N TYR A 13 -17.96 19.33 16.74
CA TYR A 13 -16.62 19.33 17.34
C TYR A 13 -15.67 20.21 16.53
N TYR A 14 -15.06 21.19 17.18
CA TYR A 14 -14.06 22.07 16.60
C TYR A 14 -12.68 21.52 16.88
N PHE A 15 -11.88 21.32 15.82
CA PHE A 15 -10.48 20.93 15.99
C PHE A 15 -9.71 22.06 16.68
N ARG A 16 -9.08 21.75 17.81
CA ARG A 16 -8.16 22.69 18.45
C ARG A 16 -6.81 22.55 17.78
N SER A 17 -6.41 23.55 17.01
CA SER A 17 -5.05 23.61 16.48
C SER A 17 -4.08 23.53 17.65
N LEU A 18 -3.20 22.54 17.65
CA LEU A 18 -2.17 22.41 18.68
C LEU A 18 -1.18 23.55 18.48
N GLU A 19 -1.15 24.50 19.40
CA GLU A 19 -0.07 25.48 19.48
C GLU A 19 1.20 24.73 19.89
N ARG A 20 1.96 24.29 18.87
CA ARG A 20 3.21 23.52 18.96
C ARG A 20 3.09 22.18 19.71
N ALA A 21 2.84 21.13 18.93
CA ALA A 21 3.17 19.77 19.39
C ALA A 21 4.70 19.62 19.50
N GLN A 22 5.21 19.40 20.72
CA GLN A 22 6.56 18.85 20.89
C GLN A 22 6.51 17.36 20.56
N VAL A 23 7.10 16.98 19.44
CA VAL A 23 7.22 15.57 19.05
C VAL A 23 8.57 15.06 19.55
N HIS A 24 8.56 14.02 20.38
CA HIS A 24 9.78 13.32 20.75
C HIS A 24 10.25 12.51 19.55
N VAL A 25 11.18 13.05 18.77
CA VAL A 25 11.78 12.35 17.63
C VAL A 25 12.74 11.32 18.22
N VAL A 26 12.35 10.05 18.19
CA VAL A 26 13.30 8.97 18.41
C VAL A 26 14.37 9.11 17.33
N ALA A 27 15.65 9.14 17.74
CA ALA A 27 16.79 9.07 16.84
C ALA A 27 16.83 7.68 16.16
N GLY A 28 15.87 7.42 15.30
CA GLY A 28 15.80 6.26 14.44
C GLY A 28 16.34 6.63 13.07
N ASN A 29 17.06 5.70 12.45
CA ASN A 29 17.54 5.84 11.09
C ASN A 29 16.34 6.14 10.17
N ASP A 30 16.27 7.36 9.65
CA ASP A 30 15.19 7.85 8.79
C ASP A 30 15.39 7.26 7.38
N SER A 31 15.25 5.94 7.26
CA SER A 31 15.48 5.23 6.03
C SER A 31 14.28 5.37 5.11
N GLY A 32 14.52 5.40 3.80
CA GLY A 32 13.43 5.50 2.85
C GLY A 32 12.55 4.27 2.84
N ASP A 33 13.06 3.10 3.24
CA ASP A 33 12.26 1.88 3.42
C ASP A 33 11.17 2.08 4.47
N LEU A 34 11.51 2.76 5.57
CA LEU A 34 10.55 3.03 6.64
C LEU A 34 9.42 3.95 6.14
N TRP A 35 9.76 4.99 5.37
CA TRP A 35 8.77 5.88 4.76
C TRP A 35 7.95 5.18 3.68
N HIS A 36 8.58 4.35 2.86
CA HIS A 36 7.93 3.51 1.87
C HIS A 36 6.89 2.59 2.53
N SER A 37 7.25 1.89 3.62
CA SER A 37 6.30 1.05 4.35
C SER A 37 5.19 1.85 5.04
N ARG A 38 5.52 2.96 5.73
CA ARG A 38 4.54 3.79 6.46
C ARG A 38 3.50 4.44 5.57
N LEU A 39 3.86 4.80 4.33
CA LEU A 39 2.98 5.45 3.38
C LEU A 39 2.22 4.46 2.48
N GLY A 40 2.28 3.16 2.76
CA GLY A 40 1.52 2.15 2.02
C GLY A 40 2.19 1.69 0.73
N HIS A 41 3.51 1.52 0.74
CA HIS A 41 4.28 1.04 -0.40
C HIS A 41 4.16 1.87 -1.71
N PRO A 42 4.16 3.22 -1.64
CA PRO A 42 4.07 4.05 -2.84
C PRO A 42 5.31 3.88 -3.71
N SER A 43 5.15 4.15 -5.01
CA SER A 43 6.29 4.18 -5.93
C SER A 43 7.31 5.23 -5.52
N VAL A 44 8.58 5.03 -5.89
CA VAL A 44 9.64 6.02 -5.66
C VAL A 44 9.28 7.39 -6.24
N LYS A 45 8.58 7.43 -7.39
CA LYS A 45 8.09 8.69 -7.99
C LYS A 45 7.14 9.45 -7.04
N VAL A 46 6.24 8.73 -6.38
CA VAL A 46 5.30 9.32 -5.41
C VAL A 46 6.01 9.74 -4.13
N LEU A 47 6.98 8.95 -3.64
CA LEU A 47 7.79 9.33 -2.48
C LEU A 47 8.55 10.65 -2.71
N ARG A 48 9.00 10.92 -3.94
CA ARG A 48 9.68 12.19 -4.28
C ARG A 48 8.79 13.43 -4.17
N LEU A 49 7.46 13.26 -4.13
CA LEU A 49 6.52 14.36 -3.93
C LEU A 49 6.38 14.75 -2.45
N VAL A 50 6.88 13.90 -1.53
CA VAL A 50 6.84 14.16 -0.11
C VAL A 50 7.96 15.13 0.26
N THR A 51 7.60 16.38 0.52
CA THR A 51 8.54 17.50 0.70
C THR A 51 9.43 17.38 1.94
N CYS A 52 9.03 16.59 2.94
CA CYS A 52 9.82 16.36 4.15
C CYS A 52 10.89 15.27 4.00
N LEU A 53 10.94 14.54 2.88
CA LEU A 53 11.95 13.51 2.66
C LEU A 53 13.21 14.10 2.03
N ASN A 54 14.36 13.87 2.66
CA ASN A 54 15.63 14.30 2.11
C ASN A 54 16.09 13.38 0.94
N LYS A 55 17.04 13.87 0.14
CA LYS A 55 17.56 13.17 -1.04
C LYS A 55 18.21 11.82 -0.70
N THR A 56 18.86 11.72 0.46
CA THR A 56 19.55 10.52 0.95
C THR A 56 18.55 9.40 1.29
N VAL A 57 17.42 9.76 1.91
CA VAL A 57 16.29 8.87 2.20
C VAL A 57 15.75 8.29 0.89
N LEU A 58 15.52 9.14 -0.12
CA LEU A 58 14.99 8.72 -1.42
C LEU A 58 15.94 7.79 -2.17
N GLN A 59 17.25 8.05 -2.12
CA GLN A 59 18.26 7.17 -2.72
C GLN A 59 18.26 5.76 -2.10
N SER A 60 17.95 5.65 -0.80
CA SER A 60 17.94 4.36 -0.12
C SER A 60 16.85 3.40 -0.62
N VAL A 61 15.77 3.90 -1.25
CA VAL A 61 14.64 3.10 -1.78
C VAL A 61 14.82 2.79 -3.27
N GLN A 62 15.55 3.63 -4.01
CA GLN A 62 15.51 3.67 -5.47
C GLN A 62 15.86 2.32 -6.14
N ASN A 63 16.66 1.48 -5.48
CA ASN A 63 17.08 0.18 -6.00
C ASN A 63 16.76 -1.00 -5.06
N LYS A 64 15.83 -0.83 -4.12
CA LYS A 64 15.48 -1.91 -3.18
C LYS A 64 14.25 -2.68 -3.65
N ALA A 65 14.42 -4.00 -3.72
CA ALA A 65 13.32 -4.93 -3.88
C ALA A 65 12.54 -5.04 -2.55
N CYS A 66 11.29 -4.60 -2.54
CA CYS A 66 10.39 -4.76 -1.40
C CYS A 66 9.51 -6.00 -1.63
N ASP A 67 9.57 -7.00 -0.75
CA ASP A 67 8.81 -8.25 -0.87
C ASP A 67 7.29 -8.01 -0.97
N ALA A 68 6.74 -7.12 -0.13
CA ALA A 68 5.33 -6.75 -0.17
C ALA A 68 4.92 -6.11 -1.52
N CYS A 69 5.78 -5.24 -2.08
CA CYS A 69 5.55 -4.68 -3.42
C CYS A 69 5.59 -5.75 -4.49
N LEU A 70 6.57 -6.64 -4.44
CA LEU A 70 6.74 -7.71 -5.43
C LEU A 70 5.51 -8.61 -5.44
N ARG A 71 5.07 -9.08 -4.27
CA ARG A 71 3.86 -9.90 -4.13
C ARG A 71 2.60 -9.16 -4.56
N GLY A 72 2.47 -7.89 -4.16
CA GLY A 72 1.29 -7.07 -4.49
C GLY A 72 1.21 -6.65 -5.96
N LYS A 73 2.35 -6.59 -6.67
CA LYS A 73 2.43 -6.25 -8.10
C LYS A 73 2.63 -7.46 -9.00
N GLN A 74 2.79 -8.65 -8.43
CA GLN A 74 2.95 -9.87 -9.19
C GLN A 74 1.64 -10.12 -9.96
N THR A 75 1.71 -9.92 -11.27
CA THR A 75 0.67 -10.38 -12.18
C THR A 75 0.96 -11.82 -12.53
N ARG A 76 -0.09 -12.63 -12.65
CA ARG A 76 0.09 -13.97 -13.21
C ARG A 76 0.30 -13.85 -14.71
N ASP A 77 1.20 -14.66 -15.25
CA ASP A 77 1.39 -14.76 -16.69
C ASP A 77 0.09 -15.16 -17.38
N ILE A 78 0.00 -14.82 -18.67
CA ILE A 78 -1.13 -15.19 -19.51
C ILE A 78 -1.27 -16.71 -19.46
N PHE A 79 -2.48 -17.19 -19.16
CA PHE A 79 -2.76 -18.63 -19.26
C PHE A 79 -2.47 -19.09 -20.68
N SER A 80 -1.86 -20.26 -20.83
CA SER A 80 -1.78 -20.92 -22.12
C SER A 80 -3.19 -21.09 -22.68
N ILE A 81 -3.33 -20.88 -23.99
CA ILE A 81 -4.59 -21.14 -24.67
C ILE A 81 -4.88 -22.64 -24.55
N SER A 82 -6.02 -22.97 -23.94
CA SER A 82 -6.51 -24.34 -23.94
C SER A 82 -7.13 -24.65 -25.29
N ASN A 83 -6.67 -25.74 -25.91
CA ASN A 83 -7.30 -26.32 -27.11
C ASN A 83 -8.30 -27.43 -26.76
N ALA A 84 -8.60 -27.64 -25.48
CA ALA A 84 -9.57 -28.64 -25.06
C ALA A 84 -10.97 -28.22 -25.53
N ARG A 85 -11.51 -28.94 -26.51
CA ARG A 85 -12.84 -28.76 -27.07
C ARG A 85 -13.43 -30.15 -27.32
N ALA A 86 -14.70 -30.34 -26.93
CA ALA A 86 -15.44 -31.53 -27.30
C ALA A 86 -15.67 -31.57 -28.81
N VAL A 87 -15.33 -32.69 -29.44
CA VAL A 87 -15.60 -33.03 -30.83
C VAL A 87 -16.91 -33.82 -30.92
N GLU A 88 -17.15 -34.70 -29.95
CA GLU A 88 -18.34 -35.55 -29.90
C GLU A 88 -19.30 -35.16 -28.75
N PRO A 89 -20.60 -35.52 -28.87
CA PRO A 89 -21.56 -35.30 -27.78
C PRO A 89 -21.11 -35.98 -26.48
N PHE A 90 -21.18 -35.23 -25.37
CA PHE A 90 -20.81 -35.68 -24.02
C PHE A 90 -19.32 -36.05 -23.80
N GLU A 91 -18.42 -35.70 -24.72
CA GLU A 91 -16.97 -35.95 -24.56
C GLU A 91 -16.33 -35.17 -23.40
N LEU A 92 -16.85 -33.98 -23.11
CA LEU A 92 -16.37 -33.11 -22.05
C LEU A 92 -17.53 -32.57 -21.21
N ILE A 93 -17.53 -32.90 -19.92
CA ILE A 93 -18.53 -32.44 -18.95
C ILE A 93 -17.84 -31.54 -17.93
N HIS A 94 -18.24 -30.28 -17.87
CA HIS A 94 -17.81 -29.34 -16.83
C HIS A 94 -18.86 -29.29 -15.73
N CYS A 95 -18.49 -29.72 -14.52
CA CYS A 95 -19.32 -29.58 -13.34
C CYS A 95 -18.64 -28.59 -12.38
N ASP A 96 -19.35 -27.55 -12.00
CA ASP A 96 -18.93 -26.63 -10.95
C ASP A 96 -19.80 -26.86 -9.70
N VAL A 97 -19.19 -26.74 -8.53
CA VAL A 97 -19.90 -26.89 -7.26
C VAL A 97 -20.04 -25.48 -6.69
N TRP A 98 -21.23 -24.90 -6.83
CA TRP A 98 -21.53 -23.67 -6.13
C TRP A 98 -21.66 -23.94 -4.64
N GLY A 99 -20.87 -23.19 -3.85
CA GLY A 99 -20.92 -23.23 -2.38
C GLY A 99 -22.19 -22.59 -1.82
N PRO A 100 -22.45 -22.76 -0.50
CA PRO A 100 -23.60 -22.18 0.18
C PRO A 100 -23.59 -20.64 0.22
#